data_AF-A0A5B0GPJ5-F1
#
_entry.id   AF-A0A5B0GPJ5-F1
#
_cell.length_a   1.000
_cell.length_b   1.000
_cell.length_c   1.000
_cell.angle_alpha   90.00
_cell.angle_beta   90.00
_cell.angle_gamma   90.00
#
_symmetry.space_group_name_H-M   'P 1'
#
loop_
_entity.id
_entity.type
_entity.pdbx_description
1 polymer ?
#
loop_
_entity_poly.entity_id
_entity_poly.type
_entity_poly.pdbx_seq_one_letter_code
_entity_poly.pdbx_strand_id
1 'polypeptide(L)'
;MSRLIIVSNRVAPISEGGPAAGGLAVGVYDALKETGGMWFGWSGDVLSSGQPQIKVEERGPVTFATVALMRRDYDQYYRGFSNATLWPAFHYRADLLQYDRHDFEGYWRVNAWLAQQLVPLLREDDVIWVHDYHLIPFAQALRAAGVKNRIGFFLHIPFPASQVLLAVPPHRELVEALCSFDLLGFQTAPDLRAFCDYIVNEAAGTVDTGARGPLTIHAFGRTLRAAAYPIGVYPDEIAELAKAGERGKPVRTMKATLHSRKLIMSVDRLDYSKGLVERFRAFERLLEHAAAQRNKVSFLQIAPPTRADMHAYQDIRLQLEGESGRINGRFAELDWTPILYIHKQYERSVLAALFRTAHVGYVTPLRDGMNLVAKEYVSAQDPDNPGVLVLSRFAGAAQELEGALIVNPVDIDGMAEALAEALAMPLAERQARYRDMMVQLRENNVSVWRDNFMRDLQSVESAKASRSRKVRAGSGRQTARESLTE
;
A
#
# COMPACT_ATOMS: atom_id res chain seq x y z
N MET A 1 -14.59 12.77 21.00
CA MET A 1 -14.47 12.07 19.70
C MET A 1 -14.24 10.60 19.99
N SER A 2 -14.86 9.70 19.24
CA SER A 2 -14.58 8.25 19.31
C SER A 2 -13.09 7.99 19.09
N ARG A 3 -12.49 7.09 19.86
CA ARG A 3 -11.10 6.68 19.66
C ARG A 3 -10.97 5.83 18.38
N LEU A 4 -9.96 6.11 17.57
CA LEU A 4 -9.62 5.35 16.37
C LEU A 4 -8.74 4.16 16.75
N ILE A 5 -9.13 2.96 16.31
CA ILE A 5 -8.39 1.72 16.49
C ILE A 5 -7.91 1.25 15.12
N ILE A 6 -6.63 1.47 14.85
CA ILE A 6 -5.95 0.94 13.68
C ILE A 6 -5.55 -0.50 13.94
N VAL A 7 -5.84 -1.38 12.99
CA VAL A 7 -5.46 -2.79 13.02
C VAL A 7 -4.68 -3.09 11.73
N SER A 8 -3.41 -3.45 11.83
CA SER A 8 -2.61 -3.88 10.68
C SER A 8 -1.74 -5.07 11.03
N ASN A 9 -1.30 -5.83 10.02
CA ASN A 9 -0.39 -6.93 10.26
C ASN A 9 0.93 -6.43 10.86
N ARG A 10 1.64 -5.51 10.20
CA ARG A 10 2.89 -4.95 10.75
C ARG A 10 2.63 -3.65 11.47
N VAL A 11 3.03 -3.57 12.74
CA VAL A 11 3.19 -2.31 13.47
C VAL A 11 4.63 -1.83 13.28
N ALA A 12 4.83 -0.55 12.93
CA ALA A 12 6.16 -0.03 12.67
C ALA A 12 7.05 -0.18 13.91
N PRO A 13 8.32 -0.63 13.78
CA PRO A 13 9.28 -0.51 14.87
C PRO A 13 9.55 0.99 15.06
N ILE A 14 8.96 1.56 16.10
CA ILE A 14 9.14 2.97 16.42
C ILE A 14 10.48 3.10 17.15
N SER A 15 11.54 3.40 16.40
CA SER A 15 12.39 4.50 16.84
C SER A 15 11.99 5.68 15.98
N GLU A 16 11.91 6.89 16.52
CA GLU A 16 11.94 8.07 15.65
C GLU A 16 13.22 7.97 14.81
N GLY A 17 13.08 7.94 13.47
CA GLY A 17 14.20 7.65 12.55
C GLY A 17 14.49 6.16 12.30
N GLY A 18 13.71 5.24 12.89
CA GLY A 18 13.77 3.81 12.63
C GLY A 18 13.32 3.47 11.21
N PRO A 19 13.99 2.52 10.53
CA PRO A 19 13.73 2.30 9.13
C PRO A 19 12.44 1.48 8.96
N ALA A 20 11.32 2.17 8.72
CA ALA A 20 10.07 1.53 8.30
C ALA A 20 10.08 1.34 6.78
N ALA A 21 10.43 0.14 6.31
CA ALA A 21 10.26 -0.20 4.89
C ALA A 21 8.81 -0.64 4.65
N GLY A 22 8.01 0.22 4.01
CA GLY A 22 6.68 -0.11 3.53
C GLY A 22 5.69 1.04 3.63
N GLY A 23 4.95 1.30 2.55
CA GLY A 23 4.06 2.47 2.45
C GLY A 23 2.90 2.48 3.45
N LEU A 24 2.41 1.30 3.89
CA LEU A 24 1.34 1.19 4.87
C LEU A 24 1.73 1.81 6.22
N ALA A 25 2.91 1.45 6.74
CA ALA A 25 3.36 1.89 8.06
C ALA A 25 3.53 3.42 8.13
N VAL A 26 4.05 4.02 7.05
CA VAL A 26 4.25 5.46 6.94
C VAL A 26 2.89 6.19 6.90
N GLY A 27 2.01 5.82 5.96
CA GLY A 27 0.73 6.51 5.79
C GLY A 27 -0.21 6.37 6.99
N VAL A 28 -0.22 5.21 7.64
CA VAL A 28 -1.03 4.95 8.84
C VAL A 28 -0.50 5.73 10.05
N TYR A 29 0.83 5.80 10.23
CA TYR A 29 1.44 6.61 11.29
C TYR A 29 1.16 8.10 11.08
N ASP A 30 1.29 8.58 9.84
CA ASP A 30 0.97 9.96 9.47
C ASP A 30 -0.51 10.30 9.73
N ALA A 31 -1.42 9.35 9.54
CA ALA A 31 -2.82 9.53 9.89
C ALA A 31 -3.07 9.57 11.41
N LEU A 32 -2.33 8.77 12.19
CA LEU A 32 -2.46 8.64 13.66
C LEU A 32 -1.77 9.77 14.45
N LYS A 33 -0.68 10.35 13.94
CA LYS A 33 0.17 11.31 14.69
C LYS A 33 -0.61 12.55 15.15
N GLU A 34 -1.63 12.95 14.39
CA GLU A 34 -2.45 14.14 14.69
C GLU A 34 -3.61 13.86 15.65
N THR A 35 -4.28 12.70 15.52
CA THR A 35 -5.53 12.42 16.25
C THR A 35 -5.33 11.56 17.49
N GLY A 36 -4.16 10.92 17.60
CA GLY A 36 -3.95 9.83 18.55
C GLY A 36 -4.80 8.60 18.22
N GLY A 37 -4.84 7.66 19.16
CA GLY A 37 -5.62 6.43 19.02
C GLY A 37 -4.85 5.20 19.47
N MET A 38 -5.30 4.03 19.01
CA MET A 38 -4.60 2.77 19.24
C MET A 38 -4.14 2.18 17.90
N TRP A 39 -2.92 1.65 17.88
CA TRP A 39 -2.43 0.81 16.78
C TRP A 39 -2.15 -0.59 17.29
N PHE A 40 -3.01 -1.53 16.89
CA PHE A 40 -2.92 -2.95 17.20
C PHE A 40 -2.35 -3.75 16.03
N GLY A 41 -1.52 -4.76 16.32
CA GLY A 41 -0.98 -5.66 15.29
C GLY A 41 0.18 -6.54 15.74
N TRP A 42 0.87 -7.18 14.80
CA TRP A 42 2.02 -8.02 15.09
C TRP A 42 3.28 -7.18 15.40
N SER A 43 3.99 -7.55 16.47
CA SER A 43 5.22 -6.87 16.93
C SER A 43 6.39 -7.01 15.95
N GLY A 44 6.36 -8.07 15.13
CA GLY A 44 7.46 -8.47 14.29
C GLY A 44 8.28 -9.64 14.83
N ASP A 45 8.02 -10.05 16.08
CA ASP A 45 8.71 -11.17 16.73
C ASP A 45 8.01 -12.49 16.44
N VAL A 46 8.82 -13.54 16.27
CA VAL A 46 8.33 -14.92 16.09
C VAL A 46 8.85 -15.79 17.21
N LEU A 47 7.92 -16.32 18.02
CA LEU A 47 8.24 -17.15 19.19
C LEU A 47 8.37 -18.62 18.79
N SER A 48 9.46 -19.25 19.25
CA SER A 48 9.68 -20.70 19.10
C SER A 48 9.09 -21.52 20.25
N SER A 49 8.84 -20.89 21.40
CA SER A 49 8.25 -21.51 22.59
C SER A 49 7.52 -20.46 23.44
N GLY A 50 6.69 -20.90 24.38
CA GLY A 50 5.87 -20.03 25.21
C GLY A 50 4.51 -19.68 24.57
N GLN A 51 3.86 -18.65 25.11
CA GLN A 51 2.60 -18.11 24.59
C GLN A 51 2.76 -16.60 24.34
N PRO A 52 2.29 -16.07 23.20
CA PRO A 52 2.35 -14.64 22.94
C PRO A 52 1.47 -13.89 23.95
N GLN A 53 1.99 -12.78 24.47
CA GLN A 53 1.24 -11.85 25.31
C GLN A 53 1.19 -10.50 24.62
N ILE A 54 0.06 -9.81 24.78
CA ILE A 54 -0.08 -8.46 24.26
C ILE A 54 0.78 -7.50 25.08
N LYS A 55 1.54 -6.65 24.38
CA LYS A 55 2.33 -5.58 24.96
C LYS A 55 1.68 -4.25 24.61
N VAL A 56 1.36 -3.46 25.64
CA VAL A 56 0.77 -2.13 25.49
C VAL A 56 1.83 -1.08 25.84
N GLU A 57 2.12 -0.18 24.91
CA GLU A 57 3.05 0.94 25.10
C GLU A 57 2.39 2.25 24.66
N GLU A 58 2.47 3.30 25.48
CA GLU A 58 2.03 4.63 25.09
C GLU A 58 3.22 5.45 24.58
N ARG A 59 3.07 6.08 23.42
CA ARG A 59 4.07 7.00 22.87
C ARG A 59 3.38 8.23 22.29
N GLY A 60 3.50 9.34 22.99
CA GLY A 60 2.74 10.55 22.67
C GLY A 60 1.23 10.25 22.68
N PRO A 61 0.48 10.65 21.64
CA PRO A 61 -0.97 10.44 21.60
C PRO A 61 -1.39 9.03 21.13
N VAL A 62 -0.43 8.14 20.82
CA VAL A 62 -0.70 6.80 20.25
C VAL A 62 -0.39 5.70 21.25
N THR A 63 -1.36 4.81 21.46
CA THR A 63 -1.20 3.55 22.21
C THR A 63 -0.89 2.41 21.24
N PHE A 64 0.28 1.79 21.36
CA PHE A 64 0.66 0.61 20.59
C PHE A 64 0.27 -0.65 21.37
N ALA A 65 -0.48 -1.54 20.74
CA ALA A 65 -0.91 -2.80 21.31
C ALA A 65 -0.42 -3.95 20.42
N THR A 66 0.81 -4.41 20.66
CA THR A 66 1.47 -5.38 19.78
C THR A 66 1.51 -6.78 20.38
N VAL A 67 1.41 -7.81 19.55
CA VAL A 67 1.55 -9.21 19.97
C VAL A 67 2.50 -9.96 19.04
N ALA A 68 3.29 -10.89 19.57
CA ALA A 68 4.15 -11.76 18.76
C ALA A 68 3.33 -12.87 18.08
N LEU A 69 3.90 -13.53 17.07
CA LEU A 69 3.30 -14.72 16.48
C LEU A 69 4.08 -15.98 16.89
N MET A 70 3.38 -17.09 17.13
CA MET A 70 4.05 -18.39 17.22
C MET A 70 4.62 -18.77 15.86
N ARG A 71 5.72 -19.54 15.84
CA ARG A 71 6.36 -19.99 14.57
C ARG A 71 5.36 -20.57 13.57
N ARG A 72 4.51 -21.49 14.03
CA ARG A 72 3.45 -22.10 13.20
C ARG A 72 2.49 -21.06 12.62
N ASP A 73 2.06 -20.10 13.42
CA ASP A 73 1.12 -19.07 12.98
C ASP A 73 1.79 -18.12 11.97
N TYR A 74 3.04 -17.73 12.23
CA TYR A 74 3.83 -16.97 11.26
C TYR A 74 3.98 -17.71 9.92
N ASP A 75 4.27 -19.01 9.96
CA ASP A 75 4.42 -19.81 8.75
C ASP A 75 3.10 -19.94 7.97
N GLN A 76 1.99 -20.27 8.63
CA GLN A 76 0.70 -20.51 7.97
C GLN A 76 0.01 -19.21 7.51
N TYR A 77 -0.09 -18.23 8.42
CA TYR A 77 -0.83 -16.99 8.17
C TYR A 77 -0.01 -15.99 7.35
N TYR A 78 1.26 -15.75 7.70
CA TYR A 78 2.06 -14.70 7.07
C TYR A 78 2.85 -15.19 5.86
N ARG A 79 3.67 -16.25 6.00
CA ARG A 79 4.46 -16.77 4.87
C ARG A 79 3.61 -17.52 3.85
N GLY A 80 2.73 -18.39 4.33
CA GLY A 80 1.83 -19.22 3.54
C GLY A 80 0.73 -18.39 2.89
N PHE A 81 -0.48 -18.39 3.44
CA PHE A 81 -1.63 -17.87 2.71
C PHE A 81 -1.51 -16.38 2.32
N SER A 82 -1.03 -15.51 3.22
CA SER A 82 -0.91 -14.08 2.91
C SER A 82 0.11 -13.79 1.80
N ASN A 83 1.33 -14.32 1.89
CA ASN A 83 2.42 -13.92 0.99
C ASN A 83 2.74 -14.92 -0.12
N ALA A 84 2.29 -16.18 -0.02
CA ALA A 84 2.41 -17.18 -1.07
C ALA A 84 1.12 -17.35 -1.89
N THR A 85 -0.06 -17.00 -1.35
CA THR A 85 -1.33 -17.05 -2.09
C THR A 85 -1.85 -15.65 -2.45
N LEU A 86 -2.21 -14.82 -1.46
CA LEU A 86 -2.89 -13.54 -1.70
C LEU A 86 -2.00 -12.52 -2.41
N TRP A 87 -0.78 -12.30 -1.93
CA TRP A 87 0.14 -11.34 -2.53
C TRP A 87 0.38 -11.60 -4.03
N PRO A 88 0.82 -12.80 -4.47
CA PRO A 88 1.03 -13.05 -5.90
C PRO A 88 -0.28 -12.96 -6.70
N ALA A 89 -1.38 -13.52 -6.19
CA ALA A 89 -2.67 -13.47 -6.90
C ALA A 89 -3.14 -12.03 -7.16
N PHE A 90 -3.10 -11.19 -6.13
CA PHE A 90 -3.58 -9.80 -6.20
C PHE A 90 -2.63 -8.90 -7.02
N HIS A 91 -1.37 -9.33 -7.21
CA HIS A 91 -0.42 -8.70 -8.12
C HIS A 91 -0.34 -9.38 -9.50
N TYR A 92 -1.37 -10.15 -9.88
CA TYR A 92 -1.50 -10.78 -11.20
C TYR A 92 -0.35 -11.76 -11.53
N ARG A 93 0.19 -12.43 -10.52
CA ARG A 93 1.25 -13.44 -10.62
C ARG A 93 0.74 -14.83 -10.23
N ALA A 94 -0.27 -15.30 -10.96
CA ALA A 94 -0.82 -16.65 -10.75
C ALA A 94 0.24 -17.76 -10.92
N ASP A 95 1.28 -17.50 -11.72
CA ASP A 95 2.45 -18.36 -11.89
C ASP A 95 3.28 -18.54 -10.60
N LEU A 96 3.20 -17.59 -9.66
CA LEU A 96 3.85 -17.64 -8.35
C LEU A 96 2.90 -18.01 -7.21
N LEU A 97 1.60 -18.18 -7.50
CA LEU A 97 0.59 -18.51 -6.50
C LEU A 97 0.82 -19.94 -6.01
N GLN A 98 1.02 -20.08 -4.70
CA GLN A 98 1.05 -21.36 -4.01
C GLN A 98 -0.12 -21.41 -3.04
N TYR A 99 -0.93 -22.46 -3.14
CA TYR A 99 -2.07 -22.68 -2.25
C TYR A 99 -1.89 -23.96 -1.45
N ASP A 100 -2.01 -23.82 -0.14
CA ASP A 100 -2.11 -24.92 0.80
C ASP A 100 -3.33 -24.69 1.70
N ARG A 101 -4.17 -25.72 1.85
CA ARG A 101 -5.41 -25.63 2.64
C ARG A 101 -5.10 -25.45 4.14
N HIS A 102 -4.05 -26.07 4.65
CA HIS A 102 -3.68 -25.98 6.06
C HIS A 102 -3.15 -24.58 6.41
N ASP A 103 -2.45 -23.94 5.47
CA ASP A 103 -2.05 -22.54 5.58
C ASP A 103 -3.27 -21.60 5.56
N PHE A 104 -4.25 -21.87 4.71
CA PHE A 104 -5.52 -21.12 4.70
C PHE A 104 -6.31 -21.25 6.02
N GLU A 105 -6.42 -22.47 6.56
CA GLU A 105 -7.04 -22.70 7.87
C GLU A 105 -6.26 -21.98 8.98
N GLY A 106 -4.93 -21.97 8.90
CA GLY A 106 -4.07 -21.20 9.81
C GLY A 106 -4.29 -19.70 9.69
N TYR A 107 -4.41 -19.18 8.47
CA TYR A 107 -4.74 -17.79 8.19
C TYR A 107 -6.06 -17.35 8.83
N TRP A 108 -7.11 -18.18 8.71
CA TRP A 108 -8.41 -17.91 9.33
C TRP A 108 -8.33 -17.98 10.86
N ARG A 109 -7.65 -19.01 11.39
CA ARG A 109 -7.45 -19.21 12.84
C ARG A 109 -6.70 -18.04 13.48
N VAL A 110 -5.62 -17.57 12.85
CA VAL A 110 -4.81 -16.45 13.37
C VAL A 110 -5.61 -15.15 13.36
N ASN A 111 -6.42 -14.89 12.33
CA ASN A 111 -7.34 -13.75 12.32
C ASN A 111 -8.33 -13.79 13.50
N ALA A 112 -8.92 -14.96 13.78
CA ALA A 112 -9.82 -15.13 14.91
C ALA A 112 -9.10 -14.93 16.27
N TRP A 113 -7.89 -15.48 16.42
CA TRP A 113 -7.08 -15.31 17.62
C TRP A 113 -6.68 -13.84 17.84
N LEU A 114 -6.20 -13.14 16.80
CA LEU A 114 -5.87 -11.72 16.87
C LEU A 114 -7.10 -10.87 17.26
N ALA A 115 -8.28 -11.17 16.69
CA ALA A 115 -9.52 -10.49 17.04
C ALA A 115 -9.85 -10.70 18.53
N GLN A 116 -9.67 -11.91 19.07
CA GLN A 116 -9.85 -12.19 20.50
C GLN A 116 -8.87 -11.42 21.40
N GLN A 117 -7.64 -11.16 20.94
CA GLN A 117 -6.68 -10.33 21.69
C GLN A 117 -7.11 -8.85 21.73
N LEU A 118 -7.78 -8.36 20.67
CA LEU A 118 -8.22 -6.97 20.59
C LEU A 118 -9.49 -6.71 21.41
N VAL A 119 -10.43 -7.65 21.47
CA VAL A 119 -11.75 -7.48 22.12
C VAL A 119 -11.67 -6.89 23.53
N PRO A 120 -10.80 -7.36 24.45
CA PRO A 120 -10.69 -6.82 25.80
C PRO A 120 -10.23 -5.35 25.87
N LEU A 121 -9.64 -4.82 24.79
CA LEU A 121 -9.12 -3.46 24.72
C LEU A 121 -10.13 -2.47 24.13
N LEU A 122 -11.22 -2.96 23.56
CA LEU A 122 -12.22 -2.15 22.87
C LEU A 122 -13.16 -1.44 23.85
N ARG A 123 -13.53 -0.22 23.48
CA ARG A 123 -14.57 0.59 24.10
C ARG A 123 -15.80 0.62 23.20
N GLU A 124 -16.96 0.91 23.78
CA GLU A 124 -18.24 0.85 23.08
C GLU A 124 -18.34 1.82 21.88
N ASP A 125 -17.67 2.96 21.97
CA ASP A 125 -17.68 4.02 20.98
C ASP A 125 -16.47 4.03 20.04
N ASP A 126 -15.54 3.09 20.18
CA ASP A 126 -14.36 2.96 19.30
C ASP A 126 -14.78 2.79 17.83
N VAL A 127 -13.97 3.34 16.92
CA VAL A 127 -14.08 3.08 15.48
C VAL A 127 -12.87 2.27 15.05
N ILE A 128 -13.11 1.10 14.45
CA ILE A 128 -12.06 0.16 14.08
C ILE A 128 -11.78 0.30 12.58
N TRP A 129 -10.52 0.49 12.23
CA TRP A 129 -10.07 0.57 10.85
C TRP A 129 -8.96 -0.46 10.61
N VAL A 130 -9.33 -1.49 9.85
CA VAL A 130 -8.48 -2.64 9.53
C VAL A 130 -7.77 -2.40 8.20
N HIS A 131 -6.50 -2.73 8.15
CA HIS A 131 -5.67 -2.51 6.97
C HIS A 131 -5.08 -3.81 6.43
N ASP A 132 -5.32 -3.95 5.12
CA ASP A 132 -4.61 -4.82 4.20
C ASP A 132 -4.96 -6.31 4.20
N TYR A 133 -4.52 -6.98 3.14
CA TYR A 133 -4.94 -8.33 2.73
C TYR A 133 -4.73 -9.43 3.77
N HIS A 134 -3.85 -9.24 4.76
CA HIS A 134 -3.64 -10.21 5.83
C HIS A 134 -4.86 -10.34 6.77
N LEU A 135 -5.70 -9.31 6.82
CA LEU A 135 -6.75 -9.15 7.82
C LEU A 135 -8.16 -9.17 7.20
N ILE A 136 -8.31 -9.81 6.03
CA ILE A 136 -9.61 -9.93 5.35
C ILE A 136 -10.70 -10.55 6.27
N PRO A 137 -10.44 -11.65 7.02
CA PRO A 137 -11.44 -12.24 7.93
C PRO A 137 -11.71 -11.46 9.21
N PHE A 138 -10.97 -10.38 9.49
CA PHE A 138 -10.91 -9.80 10.83
C PHE A 138 -12.26 -9.23 11.31
N ALA A 139 -13.02 -8.55 10.45
CA ALA A 139 -14.36 -8.08 10.84
C ALA A 139 -15.31 -9.24 11.13
N GLN A 140 -15.27 -10.31 10.33
CA GLN A 140 -16.11 -11.48 10.56
C GLN A 140 -15.82 -12.10 11.94
N ALA A 141 -14.54 -12.23 12.30
CA ALA A 141 -14.12 -12.69 13.61
C ALA A 141 -14.57 -11.76 14.75
N LEU A 142 -14.44 -10.44 14.60
CA LEU A 142 -14.93 -9.47 15.58
C LEU A 142 -16.45 -9.54 15.75
N ARG A 143 -17.21 -9.67 14.65
CA ARG A 143 -18.68 -9.83 14.69
C ARG A 143 -19.06 -11.12 15.43
N ALA A 144 -18.37 -12.23 15.19
CA ALA A 144 -18.58 -13.48 15.90
C ALA A 144 -18.28 -13.37 17.41
N ALA A 145 -17.33 -12.50 17.79
CA ALA A 145 -17.02 -12.18 19.19
C ALA A 145 -17.98 -11.14 19.82
N GLY A 146 -19.04 -10.73 19.12
CA GLY A 146 -20.07 -9.81 19.64
C GLY A 146 -19.74 -8.32 19.50
N VAL A 147 -18.69 -7.95 18.76
CA VAL A 147 -18.28 -6.55 18.56
C VAL A 147 -19.27 -5.81 17.66
N LYS A 148 -19.80 -4.68 18.17
CA LYS A 148 -20.82 -3.85 17.50
C LYS A 148 -20.30 -2.53 16.96
N ASN A 149 -19.02 -2.24 17.19
CA ASN A 149 -18.33 -1.04 16.71
C ASN A 149 -18.43 -0.93 15.18
N ARG A 150 -18.23 0.29 14.67
CA ARG A 150 -18.05 0.50 13.23
C ARG A 150 -16.70 -0.06 12.82
N ILE A 151 -16.66 -0.87 11.76
CA ILE A 151 -15.45 -1.55 11.28
C ILE A 151 -15.27 -1.25 9.78
N GLY A 152 -14.24 -0.50 9.44
CA GLY A 152 -13.81 -0.28 8.06
C GLY A 152 -12.63 -1.18 7.68
N PHE A 153 -12.51 -1.49 6.40
CA PHE A 153 -11.35 -2.15 5.81
C PHE A 153 -10.76 -1.29 4.70
N PHE A 154 -9.44 -1.19 4.64
CA PHE A 154 -8.74 -0.59 3.49
C PHE A 154 -7.70 -1.54 2.93
N LEU A 155 -7.84 -1.90 1.64
CA LEU A 155 -6.88 -2.74 0.93
C LEU A 155 -5.80 -1.88 0.29
N HIS A 156 -4.54 -2.10 0.69
CA HIS A 156 -3.42 -1.28 0.19
C HIS A 156 -2.82 -1.79 -1.12
N ILE A 157 -2.95 -3.09 -1.37
CA ILE A 157 -2.56 -3.74 -2.63
C ILE A 157 -3.71 -3.65 -3.66
N PRO A 158 -3.48 -3.96 -4.95
CA PRO A 158 -4.56 -3.99 -5.94
C PRO A 158 -5.64 -5.01 -5.56
N PHE A 159 -6.88 -4.77 -5.95
CA PHE A 159 -7.90 -5.81 -6.00
C PHE A 159 -7.91 -6.40 -7.42
N PRO A 160 -7.61 -7.70 -7.61
CA PRO A 160 -7.48 -8.27 -8.94
C PRO A 160 -8.85 -8.35 -9.62
N ALA A 161 -8.85 -8.31 -10.97
CA ALA A 161 -10.04 -8.61 -11.76
C ALA A 161 -10.69 -9.92 -11.29
N SER A 162 -12.02 -10.00 -11.31
CA SER A 162 -12.76 -11.14 -10.76
C SER A 162 -12.24 -12.49 -11.29
N GLN A 163 -12.00 -12.58 -12.60
CA GLN A 163 -11.46 -13.78 -13.26
C GLN A 163 -10.06 -14.18 -12.78
N VAL A 164 -9.23 -13.21 -12.36
CA VAL A 164 -7.92 -13.49 -11.75
C VAL A 164 -8.09 -13.92 -10.29
N LEU A 165 -9.05 -13.34 -9.57
CA LEU A 165 -9.34 -13.72 -8.19
C LEU A 165 -9.82 -15.18 -8.07
N LEU A 166 -10.51 -15.71 -9.08
CA LEU A 166 -10.96 -17.11 -9.11
C LEU A 166 -9.81 -18.13 -9.03
N ALA A 167 -8.56 -17.72 -9.32
CA ALA A 167 -7.39 -18.58 -9.13
C ALA A 167 -7.05 -18.82 -7.64
N VAL A 168 -7.58 -18.01 -6.71
CA VAL A 168 -7.46 -18.22 -5.27
C VAL A 168 -8.58 -19.17 -4.83
N PRO A 169 -8.30 -20.43 -4.44
CA PRO A 169 -9.38 -21.41 -4.23
C PRO A 169 -10.47 -20.99 -3.24
N PRO A 170 -10.17 -20.36 -2.08
CA PRO A 170 -11.20 -19.84 -1.17
C PRO A 170 -11.66 -18.41 -1.51
N HIS A 171 -11.74 -18.05 -2.79
CA HIS A 171 -12.12 -16.70 -3.23
C HIS A 171 -13.49 -16.27 -2.69
N ARG A 172 -14.46 -17.19 -2.62
CA ARG A 172 -15.81 -16.92 -2.13
C ARG A 172 -15.81 -16.58 -0.64
N GLU A 173 -15.11 -17.37 0.15
CA GLU A 173 -14.98 -17.18 1.60
C GLU A 173 -14.32 -15.84 1.91
N LEU A 174 -13.27 -15.47 1.15
CA LEU A 174 -12.60 -14.17 1.32
C LEU A 174 -13.54 -13.00 1.03
N VAL A 175 -14.30 -13.04 -0.06
CA VAL A 175 -15.21 -11.94 -0.40
C VAL A 175 -16.42 -11.88 0.54
N GLU A 176 -16.92 -13.03 1.00
CA GLU A 176 -17.94 -13.10 2.04
C GLU A 176 -17.44 -12.48 3.36
N ALA A 177 -16.18 -12.75 3.72
CA ALA A 177 -15.54 -12.12 4.87
C ALA A 177 -15.36 -10.59 4.69
N LEU A 178 -15.00 -10.12 3.50
CA LEU A 178 -14.98 -8.67 3.19
C LEU A 178 -16.36 -8.03 3.37
N CYS A 179 -17.44 -8.73 3.03
CA CYS A 179 -18.80 -8.24 3.27
C CYS A 179 -19.16 -8.13 4.76
N SER A 180 -18.25 -8.52 5.67
CA SER A 180 -18.42 -8.35 7.10
C SER A 180 -18.10 -6.96 7.66
N PHE A 181 -17.40 -6.14 6.88
CA PHE A 181 -17.11 -4.75 7.18
C PHE A 181 -18.30 -3.84 6.87
N ASP A 182 -18.32 -2.67 7.51
CA ASP A 182 -19.33 -1.63 7.27
C ASP A 182 -18.95 -0.76 6.05
N LEU A 183 -17.65 -0.56 5.84
CA LEU A 183 -17.06 0.15 4.70
C LEU A 183 -15.83 -0.59 4.18
N LEU A 184 -15.78 -0.81 2.86
CA LEU A 184 -14.59 -1.23 2.13
C LEU A 184 -13.98 -0.04 1.38
N GLY A 185 -12.67 0.14 1.54
CA GLY A 185 -11.87 1.09 0.78
C GLY A 185 -10.82 0.39 -0.06
N PHE A 186 -10.68 0.84 -1.30
CA PHE A 186 -9.65 0.41 -2.23
C PHE A 186 -8.78 1.58 -2.67
N GLN A 187 -7.63 1.32 -3.27
CA GLN A 187 -6.74 2.39 -3.73
C GLN A 187 -7.34 3.17 -4.90
N THR A 188 -7.85 2.48 -5.92
CA THR A 188 -8.25 3.11 -7.18
C THR A 188 -9.66 2.69 -7.62
N ALA A 189 -10.25 3.47 -8.53
CA ALA A 189 -11.54 3.12 -9.12
C ALA A 189 -11.52 1.77 -9.89
N PRO A 190 -10.45 1.39 -10.62
CA PRO A 190 -10.30 0.03 -11.15
C PRO A 190 -10.37 -1.07 -10.10
N ASP A 191 -9.77 -0.90 -8.92
CA ASP A 191 -9.84 -1.89 -7.84
C ASP A 191 -11.28 -2.04 -7.32
N LEU A 192 -11.96 -0.92 -7.08
CA LEU A 192 -13.38 -0.91 -6.68
C LEU A 192 -14.26 -1.58 -7.74
N ARG A 193 -14.02 -1.31 -9.02
CA ARG A 193 -14.75 -1.93 -10.12
C ARG A 193 -14.53 -3.43 -10.14
N ALA A 194 -13.30 -3.90 -10.00
CA ALA A 194 -12.99 -5.33 -9.97
C ALA A 194 -13.69 -6.06 -8.81
N PHE A 195 -13.78 -5.42 -7.64
CA PHE A 195 -14.58 -5.93 -6.53
C PHE A 195 -16.08 -6.00 -6.88
N CYS A 196 -16.63 -4.93 -7.47
CA CYS A 196 -18.04 -4.90 -7.90
C CYS A 196 -18.34 -5.96 -8.97
N ASP A 197 -17.42 -6.16 -9.93
CA ASP A 197 -17.54 -7.18 -10.97
C ASP A 197 -17.62 -8.58 -10.36
N TYR A 198 -16.83 -8.86 -9.31
CA TYR A 198 -16.94 -10.12 -8.57
C TYR A 198 -18.29 -10.22 -7.84
N ILE A 199 -18.75 -9.15 -7.18
CA ILE A 199 -20.04 -9.16 -6.46
C ILE A 199 -21.20 -9.51 -7.40
N VAL A 200 -21.26 -8.85 -8.56
CA VAL A 200 -22.36 -9.04 -9.51
C VAL A 200 -22.29 -10.41 -10.19
N ASN A 201 -21.12 -10.79 -10.70
CA ASN A 201 -21.00 -11.94 -11.60
C ASN A 201 -20.71 -13.26 -10.88
N GLU A 202 -20.01 -13.24 -9.74
CA GLU A 202 -19.56 -14.45 -9.03
C GLU A 202 -20.30 -14.67 -7.70
N ALA A 203 -20.79 -13.60 -7.06
CA ALA A 203 -21.49 -13.68 -5.77
C ALA A 203 -23.01 -13.52 -5.86
N ALA A 204 -23.55 -13.24 -7.05
CA ALA A 204 -24.97 -12.95 -7.28
C ALA A 204 -25.53 -11.85 -6.35
N GLY A 205 -24.68 -10.86 -6.03
CA GLY A 205 -25.05 -9.66 -5.29
C GLY A 205 -25.44 -8.51 -6.20
N THR A 206 -25.84 -7.38 -5.60
CA THR A 206 -26.13 -6.14 -6.32
C THR A 206 -25.26 -4.98 -5.84
N VAL A 207 -25.03 -4.04 -6.75
CA VAL A 207 -24.23 -2.83 -6.51
C VAL A 207 -25.06 -1.63 -6.95
N ASP A 208 -25.44 -0.79 -5.98
CA ASP A 208 -26.26 0.40 -6.22
C ASP A 208 -25.38 1.66 -6.18
N THR A 209 -25.53 2.47 -7.23
CA THR A 209 -24.86 3.77 -7.35
C THR A 209 -25.73 4.86 -6.72
N GLY A 210 -25.26 5.46 -5.63
CA GLY A 210 -25.88 6.67 -5.06
C GLY A 210 -25.53 7.92 -5.89
N ALA A 211 -26.30 9.01 -5.70
CA ALA A 211 -26.10 10.26 -6.44
C ALA A 211 -24.69 10.89 -6.25
N ARG A 212 -24.07 10.71 -5.08
CA ARG A 212 -22.66 11.04 -4.74
C ARG A 212 -22.20 10.19 -3.54
N GLY A 213 -20.98 9.67 -3.57
CA GLY A 213 -20.35 8.94 -2.45
C GLY A 213 -20.22 7.43 -2.66
N PRO A 214 -19.76 6.68 -1.64
CA PRO A 214 -19.58 5.23 -1.72
C PRO A 214 -20.79 4.45 -2.22
N LEU A 215 -20.52 3.41 -3.00
CA LEU A 215 -21.48 2.45 -3.53
C LEU A 215 -22.13 1.66 -2.40
N THR A 216 -23.38 1.27 -2.56
CA THR A 216 -24.06 0.33 -1.65
C THR A 216 -23.98 -1.08 -2.23
N ILE A 217 -23.53 -2.03 -1.42
CA ILE A 217 -23.28 -3.42 -1.83
C ILE A 217 -24.26 -4.32 -1.07
N HIS A 218 -24.99 -5.15 -1.79
CA HIS A 218 -25.85 -6.20 -1.22
C HIS A 218 -25.33 -7.57 -1.66
N ALA A 219 -24.69 -8.30 -0.75
CA ALA A 219 -24.14 -9.62 -1.03
C ALA A 219 -24.07 -10.46 0.26
N PHE A 220 -24.17 -11.78 0.12
CA PHE A 220 -24.06 -12.73 1.24
C PHE A 220 -25.00 -12.39 2.43
N GLY A 221 -26.21 -11.89 2.15
CA GLY A 221 -27.19 -11.49 3.16
C GLY A 221 -26.80 -10.24 3.97
N ARG A 222 -25.77 -9.50 3.54
CA ARG A 222 -25.28 -8.28 4.20
C ARG A 222 -25.43 -7.07 3.31
N THR A 223 -25.40 -5.89 3.94
CA THR A 223 -25.39 -4.60 3.26
C THR A 223 -24.23 -3.79 3.82
N LEU A 224 -23.39 -3.28 2.93
CA LEU A 224 -22.21 -2.49 3.27
C LEU A 224 -21.96 -1.41 2.21
N ARG A 225 -20.96 -0.56 2.46
CA ARG A 225 -20.52 0.46 1.49
C ARG A 225 -19.13 0.15 0.94
N ALA A 226 -18.85 0.58 -0.29
CA ALA A 226 -17.52 0.45 -0.91
C ALA A 226 -17.14 1.69 -1.74
N ALA A 227 -15.88 2.12 -1.64
CA ALA A 227 -15.34 3.26 -2.39
C ALA A 227 -13.82 3.16 -2.63
N ALA A 228 -13.30 4.06 -3.47
CA ALA A 228 -11.86 4.24 -3.67
C ALA A 228 -11.35 5.45 -2.88
N TYR A 229 -10.25 5.28 -2.16
CA TYR A 229 -9.56 6.32 -1.40
C TYR A 229 -8.05 6.19 -1.69
N PRO A 230 -7.51 6.89 -2.69
CA PRO A 230 -6.10 6.78 -3.01
C PRO A 230 -5.25 7.32 -1.87
N ILE A 231 -4.32 6.51 -1.35
CA ILE A 231 -3.46 6.96 -0.25
C ILE A 231 -2.44 8.00 -0.74
N GLY A 232 -2.33 9.10 -0.02
CA GLY A 232 -1.42 10.22 -0.32
C GLY A 232 -0.14 10.23 0.53
N VAL A 233 0.58 11.35 0.45
CA VAL A 233 1.71 11.71 1.32
C VAL A 233 1.51 13.16 1.81
N TYR A 234 2.39 13.65 2.70
CA TYR A 234 2.53 15.09 2.94
C TYR A 234 3.64 15.65 2.03
N PRO A 235 3.31 16.19 0.84
CA PRO A 235 4.32 16.54 -0.16
C PRO A 235 5.26 17.65 0.31
N ASP A 236 4.74 18.66 1.00
CA ASP A 236 5.54 19.79 1.47
C ASP A 236 6.46 19.40 2.65
N GLU A 237 6.03 18.52 3.57
CA GLU A 237 6.91 17.95 4.62
C GLU A 237 8.09 17.17 3.99
N ILE A 238 7.83 16.42 2.91
CA ILE A 238 8.89 15.67 2.19
C ILE A 238 9.83 16.64 1.48
N ALA A 239 9.32 17.72 0.87
CA ALA A 239 10.13 18.74 0.22
C ALA A 239 11.09 19.41 1.21
N GLU A 240 10.59 19.76 2.40
CA GLU A 240 11.40 20.31 3.49
C GLU A 240 12.47 19.32 3.98
N LEU A 241 12.09 18.05 4.18
CA LEU A 241 13.00 17.00 4.61
C LEU A 241 14.13 16.77 3.59
N ALA A 242 13.78 16.75 2.30
CA ALA A 242 14.73 16.60 1.21
C ALA A 242 15.70 17.78 1.14
N LYS A 243 15.20 19.02 1.31
CA LYS A 243 16.01 20.24 1.35
C LYS A 243 16.95 20.27 2.55
N ALA A 244 16.48 19.88 3.74
CA ALA A 244 17.32 19.78 4.94
C ALA A 244 18.50 18.82 4.75
N GLY A 245 18.31 17.74 3.98
CA GLY A 245 19.36 16.77 3.68
C GLY A 245 20.30 17.13 2.53
N GLU A 246 20.10 18.25 1.82
CA GLU A 246 20.81 18.57 0.57
C GLU A 246 22.35 18.64 0.73
N ARG A 247 22.82 19.00 1.93
CA ARG A 247 24.24 19.10 2.29
C ARG A 247 24.71 17.91 3.11
N GLY A 248 23.86 16.91 3.36
CA GLY A 248 24.20 15.74 4.16
C GLY A 248 25.31 14.90 3.54
N LYS A 249 26.01 14.11 4.38
CA LYS A 249 27.08 13.19 3.93
C LYS A 249 26.62 12.29 2.76
N PRO A 250 25.45 11.64 2.79
CA PRO A 250 25.00 10.77 1.68
C PRO A 250 24.90 11.50 0.34
N VAL A 251 24.33 12.70 0.33
CA VAL A 251 24.18 13.52 -0.89
C VAL A 251 25.54 13.97 -1.42
N ARG A 252 26.43 14.46 -0.53
CA ARG A 252 27.78 14.90 -0.94
C ARG A 252 28.60 13.76 -1.53
N THR A 253 28.56 12.58 -0.90
CA THR A 253 29.28 11.40 -1.41
C THR A 253 28.69 10.95 -2.74
N MET A 254 27.36 10.94 -2.89
CA MET A 254 26.71 10.57 -4.15
C MET A 254 27.11 11.53 -5.29
N LYS A 255 27.05 12.84 -5.05
CA LYS A 255 27.47 13.86 -6.03
C LYS A 255 28.95 13.73 -6.41
N ALA A 256 29.82 13.45 -5.44
CA ALA A 256 31.24 13.21 -5.70
C ALA A 256 31.46 11.95 -6.55
N THR A 257 30.79 10.84 -6.24
CA THR A 257 30.86 9.59 -7.03
C THR A 257 30.39 9.80 -8.47
N LEU A 258 29.33 10.58 -8.68
CA LEU A 258 28.77 10.79 -10.02
C LEU A 258 29.67 11.63 -10.94
N HIS A 259 30.57 12.48 -10.41
CA HIS A 259 31.42 13.38 -11.22
C HIS A 259 30.63 14.16 -12.31
N SER A 260 29.49 14.75 -11.93
CA SER A 260 28.55 15.46 -12.82
C SER A 260 27.76 14.59 -13.81
N ARG A 261 27.84 13.26 -13.73
CA ARG A 261 26.93 12.37 -14.46
C ARG A 261 25.49 12.54 -13.93
N LYS A 262 24.53 12.36 -14.82
CA LYS A 262 23.11 12.31 -14.46
C LYS A 262 22.83 11.09 -13.58
N LEU A 263 21.79 11.19 -12.76
CA LEU A 263 21.37 10.14 -11.84
C LEU A 263 19.94 9.71 -12.16
N ILE A 264 19.77 8.42 -12.45
CA ILE A 264 18.48 7.73 -12.40
C ILE A 264 18.40 7.04 -11.04
N MET A 265 17.27 7.15 -10.35
CA MET A 265 17.10 6.57 -9.01
C MET A 265 15.82 5.76 -8.90
N SER A 266 15.95 4.57 -8.33
CA SER A 266 14.85 3.68 -7.96
C SER A 266 15.00 3.19 -6.53
N VAL A 267 13.88 3.08 -5.81
CA VAL A 267 13.83 2.54 -4.46
C VAL A 267 12.64 1.62 -4.36
N ASP A 268 12.89 0.33 -4.15
CA ASP A 268 11.83 -0.67 -4.13
C ASP A 268 12.23 -1.79 -3.18
N ARG A 269 11.30 -2.30 -2.38
CA ARG A 269 11.54 -3.61 -1.75
C ARG A 269 11.86 -4.63 -2.85
N LEU A 270 12.81 -5.53 -2.58
CA LEU A 270 13.18 -6.56 -3.54
C LEU A 270 12.04 -7.58 -3.66
N ASP A 271 11.08 -7.30 -4.54
CA ASP A 271 9.82 -8.02 -4.69
C ASP A 271 9.49 -8.15 -6.18
N TYR A 272 8.97 -9.32 -6.57
CA TYR A 272 8.67 -9.64 -7.97
C TYR A 272 7.56 -8.75 -8.58
N SER A 273 6.75 -8.07 -7.78
CA SER A 273 5.77 -7.08 -8.25
C SER A 273 6.42 -5.84 -8.88
N LYS A 274 7.71 -5.59 -8.61
CA LYS A 274 8.38 -4.32 -8.91
C LYS A 274 9.02 -4.22 -10.29
N GLY A 275 9.00 -5.29 -11.08
CA GLY A 275 9.52 -5.27 -12.47
C GLY A 275 11.00 -4.89 -12.56
N LEU A 276 11.80 -5.27 -11.55
CA LEU A 276 13.19 -4.80 -11.42
C LEU A 276 14.09 -5.33 -12.54
N VAL A 277 13.80 -6.51 -13.07
CA VAL A 277 14.56 -7.12 -14.17
C VAL A 277 14.29 -6.36 -15.47
N GLU A 278 13.02 -6.11 -15.79
CA GLU A 278 12.61 -5.33 -16.96
C GLU A 278 13.16 -3.91 -16.88
N ARG A 279 13.16 -3.32 -15.68
CA ARG A 279 13.74 -2.00 -15.41
C ARG A 279 15.25 -1.96 -15.71
N PHE A 280 15.99 -2.98 -15.29
CA PHE A 280 17.44 -3.07 -15.55
C PHE A 280 17.70 -3.24 -17.05
N ARG A 281 16.89 -4.06 -17.72
CA ARG A 281 16.98 -4.28 -19.17
C ARG A 281 16.63 -3.05 -20.00
N ALA A 282 15.71 -2.21 -19.57
CA ALA A 282 15.42 -0.94 -20.25
C ALA A 282 16.55 0.08 -20.08
N PHE A 283 17.20 0.13 -18.92
CA PHE A 283 18.42 0.93 -18.76
C PHE A 283 19.57 0.38 -19.63
N GLU A 284 19.72 -0.94 -19.72
CA GLU A 284 20.66 -1.59 -20.64
C GLU A 284 20.37 -1.18 -22.09
N ARG A 285 19.10 -1.25 -22.52
CA ARG A 285 18.63 -0.87 -23.85
C ARG A 285 18.92 0.60 -24.18
N LEU A 286 18.73 1.50 -23.21
CA LEU A 286 19.13 2.91 -23.34
C LEU A 286 20.63 3.04 -23.69
N LEU A 287 21.50 2.29 -23.01
CA LEU A 287 22.95 2.34 -23.24
C LEU A 287 23.34 1.66 -24.56
N GLU A 288 22.57 0.67 -25.03
CA GLU A 288 22.74 0.06 -26.35
C GLU A 288 22.46 1.08 -27.47
N HIS A 289 21.32 1.77 -27.41
CA HIS A 289 20.84 2.64 -28.48
C HIS A 289 21.41 4.06 -28.44
N ALA A 290 21.67 4.61 -27.24
CA ALA A 290 22.15 5.96 -27.05
C ALA A 290 23.60 5.96 -26.53
N ALA A 291 24.56 5.69 -27.40
CA ALA A 291 25.99 5.66 -27.03
C ALA A 291 26.46 6.96 -26.33
N ALA A 292 25.83 8.11 -26.64
CA ALA A 292 26.09 9.39 -25.98
C ALA A 292 25.77 9.42 -24.48
N GLN A 293 24.96 8.48 -23.97
CA GLN A 293 24.64 8.36 -22.54
C GLN A 293 25.70 7.55 -21.77
N ARG A 294 26.52 6.75 -22.45
CA ARG A 294 27.57 5.94 -21.80
C ARG A 294 28.54 6.85 -21.08
N ASN A 295 28.87 6.51 -19.83
CA ASN A 295 29.71 7.31 -18.95
C ASN A 295 29.17 8.73 -18.66
N LYS A 296 27.89 9.03 -18.99
CA LYS A 296 27.21 10.30 -18.70
C LYS A 296 26.03 10.16 -17.74
N VAL A 297 25.57 8.94 -17.46
CA VAL A 297 24.49 8.63 -16.52
C VAL A 297 24.83 7.38 -15.72
N SER A 298 24.40 7.32 -14.46
CA SER A 298 24.38 6.09 -13.66
C SER A 298 22.99 5.85 -13.08
N PHE A 299 22.66 4.57 -12.89
CA PHE A 299 21.40 4.12 -12.32
C PHE A 299 21.61 3.57 -10.91
N LEU A 300 21.05 4.24 -9.90
CA LEU A 300 21.02 3.79 -8.51
C LEU A 300 19.74 3.01 -8.23
N GLN A 301 19.87 1.71 -7.92
CA GLN A 301 18.77 0.88 -7.40
C GLN A 301 19.05 0.54 -5.94
N ILE A 302 18.27 1.13 -5.04
CA ILE A 302 18.24 0.72 -3.63
C ILE A 302 17.12 -0.32 -3.49
N ALA A 303 17.48 -1.51 -3.04
CA ALA A 303 16.58 -2.65 -2.95
C ALA A 303 16.61 -3.29 -1.55
N PRO A 304 15.96 -2.71 -0.52
CA PRO A 304 15.96 -3.28 0.81
C PRO A 304 15.45 -4.73 0.83
N PRO A 305 16.07 -5.62 1.63
CA PRO A 305 15.58 -6.98 1.82
C PRO A 305 14.15 -7.02 2.31
N THR A 306 13.36 -7.95 1.80
CA THR A 306 12.00 -8.22 2.28
C THR A 306 11.73 -9.72 2.16
N ARG A 307 11.07 -10.32 3.17
CA ARG A 307 10.63 -11.73 3.14
C ARG A 307 11.75 -12.70 2.71
N ALA A 308 12.97 -12.47 3.22
CA ALA A 308 14.19 -13.16 2.78
C ALA A 308 14.17 -14.67 3.07
N ASP A 309 13.25 -15.13 3.92
CA ASP A 309 13.00 -16.53 4.28
C ASP A 309 12.02 -17.24 3.32
N MET A 310 11.61 -16.59 2.22
CA MET A 310 10.76 -17.18 1.18
C MET A 310 11.55 -17.42 -0.12
N HIS A 311 11.40 -18.60 -0.72
CA HIS A 311 12.14 -19.03 -1.92
C HIS A 311 11.94 -18.06 -3.09
N ALA A 312 10.69 -17.67 -3.39
CA ALA A 312 10.39 -16.76 -4.49
C ALA A 312 11.12 -15.39 -4.38
N TYR A 313 11.43 -14.94 -3.16
CA TYR A 313 12.19 -13.72 -2.90
C TYR A 313 13.71 -13.92 -3.09
N GLN A 314 14.20 -15.12 -2.82
CA GLN A 314 15.59 -15.51 -3.08
C GLN A 314 15.84 -15.62 -4.60
N ASP A 315 14.89 -16.17 -5.35
CA ASP A 315 14.98 -16.31 -6.81
C ASP A 315 15.10 -14.97 -7.52
N ILE A 316 14.17 -14.03 -7.23
CA ILE A 316 14.20 -12.70 -7.85
C ILE A 316 15.45 -11.91 -7.45
N ARG A 317 15.99 -12.14 -6.25
CA ARG A 317 17.26 -11.56 -5.82
C ARG A 317 18.42 -12.06 -6.66
N LEU A 318 18.55 -13.38 -6.83
CA LEU A 318 19.61 -13.98 -7.64
C LEU A 318 19.54 -13.51 -9.09
N GLN A 319 18.32 -13.44 -9.65
CA GLN A 319 18.09 -12.93 -11.00
C GLN A 319 18.56 -11.47 -11.13
N LEU A 320 18.17 -10.60 -10.20
CA LEU A 320 18.52 -9.18 -10.25
C LEU A 320 20.02 -8.93 -10.04
N GLU A 321 20.66 -9.68 -9.13
CA GLU A 321 22.11 -9.64 -8.91
C GLU A 321 22.86 -10.04 -10.20
N GLY A 322 22.41 -11.10 -10.88
CA GLY A 322 22.94 -11.52 -12.17
C GLY A 322 22.78 -10.47 -13.28
N GLU A 323 21.60 -9.85 -13.40
CA GLU A 323 21.36 -8.77 -14.37
C GLU A 323 22.28 -7.56 -14.09
N SER A 324 22.45 -7.18 -12.82
CA SER A 324 23.36 -6.10 -12.43
C SER A 324 24.81 -6.37 -12.85
N GLY A 325 25.29 -7.60 -12.63
CA GLY A 325 26.64 -8.02 -12.98
C GLY A 325 26.84 -8.07 -14.49
N ARG A 326 25.88 -8.61 -15.23
CA ARG A 326 25.90 -8.66 -16.70
C ARG A 326 25.97 -7.25 -17.31
N ILE A 327 25.08 -6.35 -16.90
CA ILE A 327 25.01 -5.00 -17.47
C ILE A 327 26.27 -4.20 -17.13
N ASN A 328 26.73 -4.26 -15.87
CA ASN A 328 27.98 -3.62 -15.47
C ASN A 328 29.16 -4.20 -16.26
N GLY A 329 29.25 -5.53 -16.42
CA GLY A 329 30.32 -6.16 -17.21
C GLY A 329 30.33 -5.76 -18.69
N ARG A 330 29.17 -5.44 -19.27
CA ARG A 330 29.05 -5.00 -20.68
C ARG A 330 29.42 -3.54 -20.92
N PHE A 331 29.14 -2.65 -19.96
CA PHE A 331 29.19 -1.20 -20.17
C PHE A 331 30.13 -0.44 -19.24
N ALA A 332 30.65 -1.05 -18.18
CA ALA A 332 31.52 -0.34 -17.24
C ALA A 332 32.83 0.11 -17.88
N GLU A 333 33.34 1.21 -17.36
CA GLU A 333 34.69 1.71 -17.63
C GLU A 333 35.47 1.75 -16.30
N LEU A 334 36.78 2.00 -16.34
CA LEU A 334 37.61 2.09 -15.13
C LEU A 334 37.08 3.11 -14.11
N ASP A 335 36.40 4.15 -14.58
CA ASP A 335 35.87 5.25 -13.78
C ASP A 335 34.33 5.29 -13.72
N TRP A 336 33.65 4.27 -14.25
CA TRP A 336 32.19 4.28 -14.37
C TRP A 336 31.56 2.91 -14.10
N THR A 337 30.69 2.88 -13.09
CA THR A 337 29.74 1.77 -12.87
C THR A 337 28.34 2.20 -13.33
N PRO A 338 27.78 1.57 -14.38
CA PRO A 338 26.47 1.90 -14.92
C PRO A 338 25.33 1.72 -13.89
N ILE A 339 25.27 0.57 -13.22
CA ILE A 339 24.24 0.25 -12.21
C ILE A 339 24.87 0.15 -10.82
N LEU A 340 24.47 1.06 -9.94
CA LEU A 340 24.78 1.05 -8.51
C LEU A 340 23.66 0.31 -7.78
N TYR A 341 23.80 -1.01 -7.64
CA TYR A 341 22.83 -1.85 -6.93
C TYR A 341 23.17 -1.98 -5.44
N ILE A 342 22.22 -1.65 -4.57
CA ILE A 342 22.42 -1.69 -3.11
C ILE A 342 21.29 -2.46 -2.43
N HIS A 343 21.58 -3.68 -1.97
CA HIS A 343 20.65 -4.52 -1.20
C HIS A 343 20.64 -4.17 0.30
N LYS A 344 20.32 -2.91 0.63
CA LYS A 344 20.28 -2.40 2.02
C LYS A 344 19.12 -1.45 2.23
N GLN A 345 18.71 -1.33 3.49
CA GLN A 345 17.71 -0.37 3.91
C GLN A 345 18.37 0.98 4.23
N TYR A 346 17.66 2.06 3.92
CA TYR A 346 18.05 3.43 4.22
C TYR A 346 16.91 4.14 4.94
N GLU A 347 17.25 5.14 5.75
CA GLU A 347 16.29 6.03 6.37
C GLU A 347 15.52 6.83 5.31
N ARG A 348 14.23 7.07 5.57
CA ARG A 348 13.34 7.80 4.65
C ARG A 348 13.85 9.22 4.36
N SER A 349 14.40 9.89 5.37
CA SER A 349 15.01 11.23 5.25
C SER A 349 16.18 11.26 4.28
N VAL A 350 17.05 10.23 4.33
CA VAL A 350 18.18 10.07 3.41
C VAL A 350 17.67 9.83 1.99
N LEU A 351 16.64 9.00 1.82
CA LEU A 351 16.03 8.74 0.52
C LEU A 351 15.43 10.01 -0.10
N ALA A 352 14.67 10.80 0.69
CA ALA A 352 14.12 12.09 0.25
C ALA A 352 15.21 13.04 -0.25
N ALA A 353 16.31 13.17 0.50
CA ALA A 353 17.44 14.01 0.10
C ALA A 353 18.13 13.51 -1.19
N LEU A 354 18.24 12.19 -1.38
CA LEU A 354 18.80 11.61 -2.60
C LEU A 354 17.86 11.78 -3.80
N PHE A 355 16.54 11.62 -3.62
CA PHE A 355 15.54 11.86 -4.68
C PHE A 355 15.66 13.27 -5.26
N ARG A 356 15.87 14.28 -4.41
CA ARG A 356 16.08 15.69 -4.84
C ARG A 356 17.28 15.88 -5.77
N THR A 357 18.24 14.96 -5.75
CA THR A 357 19.43 15.00 -6.63
C THR A 357 19.29 14.17 -7.89
N ALA A 358 18.30 13.28 -7.94
CA ALA A 358 18.08 12.36 -9.04
C ALA A 358 17.33 13.07 -10.17
N HIS A 359 17.91 13.02 -11.36
CA HIS A 359 17.36 13.64 -12.57
C HIS A 359 16.13 12.88 -13.05
N VAL A 360 16.09 11.57 -12.80
CA VAL A 360 14.97 10.70 -13.13
C VAL A 360 14.62 9.83 -11.93
N GLY A 361 13.34 9.86 -11.53
CA GLY A 361 12.75 8.91 -10.62
C GLY A 361 12.16 7.78 -11.45
N TYR A 362 12.65 6.56 -11.26
CA TYR A 362 12.31 5.44 -12.14
C TYR A 362 11.51 4.38 -11.39
N VAL A 363 10.19 4.42 -11.56
CA VAL A 363 9.23 3.67 -10.75
C VAL A 363 8.34 2.84 -11.65
N THR A 364 8.79 1.63 -11.99
CA THR A 364 8.14 0.80 -13.01
C THR A 364 7.65 -0.57 -12.51
N PRO A 365 6.82 -0.63 -11.46
CA PRO A 365 6.27 -1.90 -11.00
C PRO A 365 5.39 -2.56 -12.07
N LEU A 366 5.42 -3.89 -12.13
CA LEU A 366 4.50 -4.69 -12.96
C LEU A 366 3.06 -4.53 -12.47
N ARG A 367 2.87 -4.49 -11.15
CA ARG A 367 1.62 -4.17 -10.45
C ARG A 367 1.93 -3.53 -9.11
N ASP A 368 1.21 -2.46 -8.75
CA ASP A 368 1.33 -1.83 -7.44
C ASP A 368 0.03 -1.13 -7.07
N GLY A 369 -0.46 -1.33 -5.84
CA GLY A 369 -1.71 -0.73 -5.39
C GLY A 369 -1.68 0.79 -5.41
N MET A 370 -0.51 1.40 -5.16
CA MET A 370 -0.34 2.85 -5.25
C MET A 370 1.08 3.25 -5.68
N ASN A 371 2.08 2.79 -4.93
CA ASN A 371 3.48 3.22 -4.97
C ASN A 371 3.74 4.63 -4.41
N LEU A 372 3.99 4.73 -3.10
CA LEU A 372 4.35 5.99 -2.45
C LEU A 372 5.72 6.54 -2.86
N VAL A 373 6.64 5.70 -3.34
CA VAL A 373 7.96 6.17 -3.80
C VAL A 373 7.83 7.11 -4.99
N ALA A 374 6.87 6.89 -5.88
CA ALA A 374 6.55 7.85 -6.96
C ALA A 374 6.15 9.23 -6.40
N LYS A 375 5.24 9.24 -5.41
CA LYS A 375 4.77 10.48 -4.76
C LYS A 375 5.88 11.18 -3.98
N GLU A 376 6.70 10.41 -3.25
CA GLU A 376 7.86 10.92 -2.50
C GLU A 376 8.94 11.48 -3.42
N TYR A 377 9.22 10.83 -4.56
CA TYR A 377 10.19 11.32 -5.54
C TYR A 377 9.79 12.70 -6.06
N VAL A 378 8.52 12.87 -6.49
CA VAL A 378 8.00 14.15 -6.97
C VAL A 378 8.05 15.19 -5.86
N SER A 379 7.57 14.85 -4.67
CA SER A 379 7.54 15.75 -3.51
C SER A 379 8.93 16.26 -3.12
N ALA A 380 9.96 15.44 -3.26
CA ALA A 380 11.33 15.81 -2.88
C ALA A 380 12.01 16.80 -3.86
N GLN A 381 11.47 16.99 -5.07
CA GLN A 381 12.14 17.75 -6.12
C GLN A 381 12.32 19.24 -5.78
N ASP A 382 13.35 19.84 -6.36
CA ASP A 382 13.55 21.28 -6.33
C ASP A 382 12.66 21.95 -7.40
N PRO A 383 11.71 22.84 -7.05
CA PRO A 383 10.86 23.51 -8.03
C PRO A 383 11.64 24.30 -9.09
N ASP A 384 12.84 24.79 -8.75
CA ASP A 384 13.67 25.57 -9.68
C ASP A 384 14.41 24.68 -10.68
N ASN A 385 14.59 23.39 -10.38
CA ASN A 385 15.24 22.42 -11.26
C ASN A 385 14.77 20.98 -10.99
N PRO A 386 13.49 20.65 -11.21
CA PRO A 386 12.93 19.36 -10.79
C PRO A 386 13.31 18.24 -11.76
N GLY A 387 13.56 17.04 -11.27
CA GLY A 387 13.71 15.85 -12.11
C GLY A 387 12.39 15.39 -12.74
N VAL A 388 12.44 14.27 -13.47
CA VAL A 388 11.31 13.69 -14.20
C VAL A 388 10.94 12.33 -13.61
N LEU A 389 9.65 12.10 -13.38
CA LEU A 389 9.14 10.80 -12.97
C LEU A 389 8.80 9.95 -14.21
N VAL A 390 9.42 8.77 -14.32
CA VAL A 390 9.00 7.70 -15.24
C VAL A 390 8.23 6.67 -14.43
N LEU A 391 6.96 6.46 -14.77
CA LEU A 391 6.01 5.71 -13.93
C LEU A 391 5.30 4.62 -14.72
N SER A 392 5.24 3.40 -14.17
CA SER A 392 4.42 2.33 -14.75
C SER A 392 2.94 2.69 -14.71
N ARG A 393 2.24 2.45 -15.82
CA ARG A 393 0.77 2.52 -15.91
C ARG A 393 0.03 1.57 -14.96
N PHE A 394 0.74 0.62 -14.36
CA PHE A 394 0.21 -0.38 -13.44
C PHE A 394 0.47 -0.07 -11.96
N ALA A 395 1.03 1.09 -11.65
CA ALA A 395 1.02 1.66 -10.31
C ALA A 395 -0.28 2.47 -10.10
N GLY A 396 -0.93 2.34 -8.95
CA GLY A 396 -2.13 3.13 -8.65
C GLY A 396 -1.90 4.65 -8.75
N ALA A 397 -0.70 5.13 -8.43
CA ALA A 397 -0.34 6.55 -8.55
C ALA A 397 -0.41 7.08 -9.98
N ALA A 398 -0.40 6.22 -11.01
CA ALA A 398 -0.56 6.65 -12.40
C ALA A 398 -1.97 7.21 -12.69
N GLN A 399 -2.96 6.96 -11.83
CA GLN A 399 -4.30 7.57 -11.93
C GLN A 399 -4.32 9.03 -11.44
N GLU A 400 -3.23 9.49 -10.82
CA GLU A 400 -3.13 10.79 -10.16
C GLU A 400 -1.98 11.64 -10.74
N LEU A 401 -0.85 11.01 -11.05
CA LEU A 401 0.38 11.69 -11.46
C LEU A 401 0.47 11.87 -12.98
N GLU A 402 -0.44 12.65 -13.56
CA GLU A 402 -0.54 12.87 -15.02
C GLU A 402 0.72 13.52 -15.63
N GLY A 403 1.52 14.25 -14.83
CA GLY A 403 2.77 14.83 -15.28
C GLY A 403 3.90 13.82 -15.52
N ALA A 404 3.76 12.56 -15.10
CA ALA A 404 4.77 11.52 -15.28
C ALA A 404 4.87 11.04 -16.73
N LEU A 405 6.03 10.50 -17.11
CA LEU A 405 6.16 9.71 -18.34
C LEU A 405 5.63 8.30 -18.08
N ILE A 406 4.40 8.04 -18.51
CA ILE A 406 3.71 6.76 -18.29
C ILE A 406 4.22 5.69 -19.24
N VAL A 407 4.65 4.56 -18.69
CA VAL A 407 5.22 3.43 -19.45
C VAL A 407 4.49 2.12 -19.17
N ASN A 408 4.56 1.19 -20.12
CA ASN A 408 4.25 -0.21 -19.87
C ASN A 408 5.57 -0.96 -19.56
N PRO A 409 5.76 -1.53 -18.37
CA PRO A 409 7.02 -2.15 -17.98
C PRO A 409 7.38 -3.42 -18.77
N VAL A 410 6.45 -4.00 -19.54
CA VAL A 410 6.75 -5.10 -20.46
C VAL A 410 7.43 -4.60 -21.74
N ASP A 411 7.19 -3.34 -22.11
CA ASP A 411 7.78 -2.69 -23.26
C ASP A 411 9.15 -2.08 -22.90
N ILE A 412 10.20 -2.87 -23.14
CA ILE A 412 11.58 -2.48 -22.81
C ILE A 412 12.04 -1.27 -23.63
N ASP A 413 11.66 -1.19 -24.90
CA ASP A 413 12.02 -0.08 -25.77
C ASP A 413 11.27 1.19 -25.37
N GLY A 414 9.96 1.09 -25.11
CA GLY A 414 9.16 2.23 -24.61
C GLY A 414 9.68 2.77 -23.26
N MET A 415 10.15 1.89 -22.38
CA MET A 415 10.83 2.33 -21.15
C MET A 415 12.18 3.01 -21.42
N ALA A 416 12.99 2.50 -22.34
CA ALA A 416 14.27 3.09 -22.70
C ALA A 416 14.10 4.47 -23.37
N GLU A 417 13.10 4.62 -24.23
CA GLU A 417 12.70 5.88 -24.85
C GLU A 417 12.27 6.90 -23.80
N ALA A 418 11.42 6.51 -22.84
CA ALA A 418 11.02 7.37 -21.74
C ALA A 418 12.20 7.81 -20.86
N LEU A 419 13.19 6.94 -20.63
CA LEU A 419 14.42 7.33 -19.93
C LEU A 419 15.25 8.35 -20.73
N ALA A 420 15.38 8.15 -22.05
CA ALA A 420 16.07 9.08 -22.92
C ALA A 420 15.39 10.46 -22.92
N GLU A 421 14.06 10.48 -23.05
CA GLU A 421 13.23 11.68 -22.98
C GLU A 421 13.39 12.37 -21.62
N ALA A 422 13.23 11.63 -20.52
CA ALA A 422 13.37 12.16 -19.15
C ALA A 422 14.75 12.81 -18.92
N LEU A 423 15.82 12.19 -19.41
CA LEU A 423 17.17 12.73 -19.29
C LEU A 423 17.37 13.99 -20.15
N ALA A 424 16.71 14.10 -21.31
CA ALA A 424 16.87 15.23 -22.23
C ALA A 424 15.85 16.37 -22.01
N MET A 425 14.85 16.16 -21.15
CA MET A 425 13.70 17.05 -21.01
C MET A 425 14.08 18.50 -20.64
N PRO A 426 13.61 19.50 -21.42
CA PRO A 426 13.86 20.92 -21.14
C PRO A 426 13.34 21.34 -19.76
N LEU A 427 14.01 22.30 -19.12
CA LEU A 427 13.64 22.78 -17.79
C LEU A 427 12.18 23.24 -17.68
N ALA A 428 11.69 23.99 -18.67
CA ALA A 428 10.32 24.51 -18.67
C ALA A 428 9.27 23.38 -18.62
N GLU A 429 9.50 22.29 -19.35
CA GLU A 429 8.61 21.13 -19.36
C GLU A 429 8.69 20.36 -18.04
N ARG A 430 9.91 20.14 -17.52
CA ARG A 430 10.11 19.51 -16.19
C ARG A 430 9.36 20.26 -15.10
N GLN A 431 9.44 21.59 -15.10
CA GLN A 431 8.73 22.44 -14.15
C GLN A 431 7.21 22.39 -14.33
N ALA A 432 6.71 22.34 -15.57
CA ALA A 432 5.27 22.19 -15.82
C ALA A 432 4.73 20.89 -15.23
N ARG A 433 5.33 19.75 -15.60
CA ARG A 433 4.97 18.42 -15.09
C ARG A 433 5.04 18.33 -13.56
N TYR A 434 6.11 18.88 -12.98
CA TYR A 434 6.28 18.93 -11.52
C TYR A 434 5.16 19.74 -10.85
N ARG A 435 4.84 20.94 -11.35
CA ARG A 435 3.80 21.79 -10.76
C ARG A 435 2.45 21.09 -10.75
N ASP A 436 2.06 20.48 -11.87
CA ASP A 436 0.76 19.82 -12.01
C ASP A 436 0.64 18.65 -11.02
N MET A 437 1.68 17.81 -10.92
CA MET A 437 1.71 16.72 -9.95
C MET A 437 1.71 17.22 -8.50
N MET A 438 2.42 18.31 -8.19
CA MET A 438 2.44 18.87 -6.83
C MET A 438 1.09 19.44 -6.41
N VAL A 439 0.31 20.02 -7.33
CA VAL A 439 -1.08 20.43 -7.04
C VAL A 439 -1.91 19.21 -6.65
N GLN A 440 -1.86 18.16 -7.47
CA GLN A 440 -2.60 16.93 -7.19
C GLN A 440 -2.22 16.31 -5.84
N LEU A 441 -0.92 16.23 -5.53
CA LEU A 441 -0.42 15.64 -4.30
C LEU A 441 -0.85 16.42 -3.04
N ARG A 442 -0.99 17.75 -3.15
CA ARG A 442 -1.47 18.60 -2.07
C ARG A 442 -2.97 18.44 -1.86
N GLU A 443 -3.73 18.41 -2.95
CA GLU A 443 -5.19 18.21 -2.94
C GLU A 443 -5.61 16.84 -2.43
N ASN A 444 -4.80 15.81 -2.68
CA ASN A 444 -5.04 14.42 -2.24
C ASN A 444 -3.92 13.90 -1.32
N ASN A 445 -3.57 14.70 -0.32
CA ASN A 445 -2.61 14.31 0.71
C ASN A 445 -3.15 13.20 1.64
N VAL A 446 -2.29 12.65 2.50
CA VAL A 446 -2.67 11.54 3.40
C VAL A 446 -3.77 11.90 4.40
N SER A 447 -3.90 13.16 4.84
CA SER A 447 -5.01 13.60 5.69
C SER A 447 -6.33 13.51 4.96
N VAL A 448 -6.37 13.87 3.67
CA VAL A 448 -7.57 13.77 2.84
C VAL A 448 -8.04 12.32 2.72
N TRP A 449 -7.10 11.38 2.53
CA TRP A 449 -7.39 9.94 2.55
C TRP A 449 -8.02 9.50 3.88
N ARG A 450 -7.40 9.86 5.01
CA ARG A 450 -7.91 9.56 6.36
C ARG A 450 -9.30 10.14 6.56
N ASP A 451 -9.46 11.44 6.35
CA ASP A 451 -10.66 12.19 6.69
C ASP A 451 -11.84 11.77 5.83
N ASN A 452 -11.62 11.48 4.54
CA ASN A 452 -12.66 10.94 3.66
C ASN A 452 -13.10 9.54 4.10
N PHE A 453 -12.17 8.61 4.34
CA PHE A 453 -12.51 7.26 4.79
C PHE A 453 -13.27 7.29 6.12
N MET A 454 -12.77 8.08 7.09
CA MET A 454 -13.37 8.18 8.41
C MET A 454 -14.75 8.85 8.37
N ARG A 455 -14.95 9.88 7.52
CA ARG A 455 -16.26 10.50 7.30
C ARG A 455 -17.27 9.48 6.81
N ASP A 456 -16.90 8.68 5.81
CA ASP A 456 -17.80 7.67 5.26
C ASP A 456 -18.05 6.51 6.23
N LEU A 457 -17.04 6.04 6.95
CA LEU A 457 -17.20 4.99 7.96
C LEU A 457 -18.12 5.45 9.09
N GLN A 458 -17.98 6.70 9.53
CA GLN A 458 -18.80 7.26 10.59
C GLN A 458 -20.25 7.54 10.15
N SER A 459 -20.48 7.79 8.86
CA SER A 459 -21.82 8.00 8.30
C SER A 459 -22.68 6.73 8.27
N VAL A 460 -22.08 5.54 8.39
CA VAL A 460 -22.83 4.28 8.46
C VAL A 460 -23.65 4.28 9.76
N GLU A 461 -24.98 4.19 9.64
CA GLU A 461 -25.86 4.07 10.80
C GLU A 461 -25.48 2.85 11.63
N SER A 462 -25.12 3.07 12.90
CA SER A 462 -24.82 1.95 13.80
C SER A 462 -26.06 1.04 13.94
N ALA A 463 -25.85 -0.27 14.13
CA ALA A 463 -26.94 -1.23 14.33
C ALA A 463 -27.88 -0.89 15.52
N LYS A 464 -27.45 -0.01 16.44
CA LYS A 464 -28.30 0.56 17.50
C LYS A 464 -29.30 1.60 16.98
N ALA A 465 -28.91 2.44 16.02
CA ALA A 465 -29.77 3.47 15.45
C ALA A 465 -30.92 2.86 14.65
N SER A 466 -30.67 1.80 13.88
CA SER A 466 -31.71 1.11 13.09
C SER A 466 -32.74 0.38 13.97
N ARG A 467 -32.32 -0.20 15.11
CA ARG A 467 -33.23 -0.79 16.11
C ARG A 467 -34.05 0.27 16.84
N SER A 468 -33.46 1.39 17.26
CA SER A 468 -34.16 2.52 17.88
C SER A 468 -35.24 3.11 16.96
N ARG A 469 -34.93 3.27 15.67
CA ARG A 469 -35.87 3.76 14.64
C ARG A 469 -37.00 2.76 14.38
N LYS A 470 -36.72 1.45 14.29
CA LYS A 470 -37.74 0.40 14.13
C LYS A 470 -38.65 0.26 15.35
N VAL A 471 -38.12 0.42 16.57
CA VAL A 471 -38.92 0.40 17.80
C VAL A 471 -39.82 1.64 17.87
N ARG A 472 -39.33 2.83 17.53
CA ARG A 472 -40.16 4.05 17.44
C ARG A 472 -41.21 4.01 16.33
N ALA A 473 -40.93 3.35 15.20
CA ALA A 473 -41.89 3.18 14.11
C ALA A 473 -42.95 2.10 14.41
N GLY A 474 -42.60 1.09 15.22
CA GLY A 474 -43.51 0.02 15.65
C GLY A 474 -44.43 0.41 16.82
N SER A 475 -44.01 1.33 17.70
CA SER A 475 -44.81 1.75 18.86
C SER A 475 -45.90 2.79 18.56
N GLY A 476 -46.02 3.25 17.31
CA GLY A 476 -46.98 4.30 16.90
C GLY A 476 -48.30 3.81 16.28
N ARG A 477 -48.59 2.49 16.27
CA ARG A 477 -49.75 1.92 15.54
C ARG A 477 -50.72 1.05 16.36
N GLN A 478 -50.67 1.09 17.68
CA GLN A 478 -51.70 0.47 18.53
C GLN A 478 -52.19 1.48 19.57
N THR A 479 -53.32 2.13 19.28
CA THR A 479 -54.39 2.57 20.22
C THR A 479 -55.28 3.60 19.54
N ALA A 480 -56.24 3.14 18.72
CA ALA A 480 -57.47 3.88 18.41
C ALA A 480 -58.44 2.97 17.64
N ARG A 481 -59.08 2.04 18.35
CA ARG A 481 -60.37 1.44 17.94
C ARG A 481 -60.92 0.65 19.12
N GLU A 482 -61.69 1.33 19.96
CA GLU A 482 -62.77 0.77 20.77
C GLU A 482 -63.45 1.91 21.54
N SER A 483 -64.59 2.36 21.03
CA SER A 483 -65.76 2.87 21.77
C SER A 483 -66.69 3.57 20.79
N LEU A 484 -67.83 2.94 20.50
CA LEU A 484 -69.12 3.57 20.22
C LEU A 484 -70.15 2.45 20.12
N THR A 485 -70.78 2.17 21.27
CA THR A 485 -72.12 1.59 21.39
C THR A 485 -73.13 2.72 21.26
N GLU A 486 -74.01 2.64 20.27
CA GLU A 486 -75.48 2.68 20.41
C GLU A 486 -76.13 2.17 19.11
#